data_AF-A0A935C0S6-F1
#
_entry.id   AF-A0A935C0S6-F1
#
_cell.length_a   1.000
_cell.length_b   1.000
_cell.length_c   1.000
_cell.angle_alpha   90.00
_cell.angle_beta   90.00
_cell.angle_gamma   90.00
#
_symmetry.space_group_name_H-M   'P 1'
#
loop_
_entity.id
_entity.type
_entity.pdbx_description
1 polymer ?
#
loop_
_entity_poly.entity_id
_entity_poly.type
_entity_poly.pdbx_seq_one_letter_code
_entity_poly.pdbx_strand_id
1 'polypeptide(L)'
;MHSSRGFKTLPIEFDAYGRAHLRDEEAEAPYLFADEARIRRSQNRERALEKLFDNPNVWNYSIDPVTRSSGNLVVNAVIDFEAGRVLDAQVENPQAYGAELILKNRRPSDAVQIAARIRGIERLPIRSRHRWLANGRRNNTAAAGDHFPQSGIVR
;
A
#
# COMPACT_ATOMS: atom_id res chain seq x y z
N MET A 1 -0.25 -25.00 5.59
CA MET A 1 -1.05 -24.08 4.74
C MET A 1 -0.83 -22.65 5.23
N HIS A 2 0.11 -21.92 4.64
CA HIS A 2 0.35 -20.51 4.98
C HIS A 2 -0.38 -19.63 3.97
N SER A 3 -1.47 -19.00 4.41
CA SER A 3 -2.18 -17.99 3.64
C SER A 3 -1.28 -16.75 3.54
N SER A 4 -0.61 -16.55 2.41
CA SER A 4 0.12 -15.30 2.17
C SER A 4 -0.90 -14.20 1.92
N ARG A 5 -0.92 -13.19 2.81
CA ARG A 5 -1.65 -11.92 2.61
C ARG A 5 -0.93 -11.07 1.54
N GLY A 6 -0.77 -11.60 0.34
CA GLY A 6 -0.34 -10.84 -0.83
C GLY A 6 -1.52 -10.07 -1.42
N PHE A 7 -1.25 -8.93 -2.04
CA PHE A 7 -2.25 -8.15 -2.79
C PHE A 7 -2.81 -9.04 -3.91
N LYS A 8 -4.03 -9.55 -3.73
CA LYS A 8 -4.72 -10.47 -4.66
C LYS A 8 -4.95 -9.88 -6.05
N THR A 9 -4.80 -8.57 -6.19
CA THR A 9 -5.04 -7.78 -7.39
C THR A 9 -3.78 -7.47 -8.19
N LEU A 10 -2.59 -7.82 -7.70
CA LEU A 10 -1.39 -7.69 -8.52
C LEU A 10 -1.28 -8.88 -9.49
N PRO A 11 -0.91 -8.67 -10.76
CA PRO A 11 -0.69 -9.73 -11.75
C PRO A 11 0.61 -10.48 -11.48
N ILE A 12 0.82 -10.92 -10.24
CA ILE A 12 2.06 -11.56 -9.77
C ILE A 12 1.72 -12.96 -9.27
N GLU A 13 2.48 -13.94 -9.71
CA GLU A 13 2.45 -15.31 -9.22
C GLU A 13 3.78 -15.71 -8.60
N PHE A 14 3.74 -16.70 -7.71
CA PHE A 14 4.94 -17.24 -7.08
C PHE A 14 5.18 -18.64 -7.63
N ASP A 15 6.38 -18.86 -8.16
CA ASP A 15 6.80 -20.20 -8.59
C ASP A 15 6.94 -21.16 -7.39
N ALA A 16 7.17 -22.44 -7.66
CA ALA A 16 7.41 -23.45 -6.62
C ALA A 16 8.62 -23.15 -5.71
N TYR A 17 9.49 -22.21 -6.10
CA TYR A 17 10.67 -21.75 -5.37
C TYR A 17 10.45 -20.40 -4.66
N GLY A 18 9.23 -19.85 -4.70
CA GLY A 18 8.86 -18.58 -4.07
C GLY A 18 9.36 -17.32 -4.80
N ARG A 19 9.72 -17.41 -6.09
CA ARG A 19 10.09 -16.27 -6.93
C ARG A 19 8.84 -15.68 -7.56
N ALA A 20 8.74 -14.35 -7.49
CA ALA A 20 7.62 -13.60 -8.04
C ALA A 20 7.82 -13.36 -9.55
N HIS A 21 6.85 -13.76 -10.37
CA HIS A 21 6.80 -13.51 -11.81
C HIS A 21 5.51 -12.79 -12.18
N LEU A 22 5.55 -11.95 -13.22
CA LEU A 22 4.35 -11.35 -13.79
C LEU A 22 3.58 -12.45 -14.51
N ARG A 23 2.26 -12.55 -14.29
CA ARG A 23 1.42 -13.46 -15.07
C ARG A 23 1.41 -13.01 -16.54
N ASP A 24 1.46 -13.96 -17.45
CA ASP A 24 1.40 -13.69 -18.90
C ASP A 24 0.00 -13.23 -19.36
N GLU A 25 -1.00 -13.36 -18.49
CA GLU A 25 -2.37 -12.90 -18.71
C GLU A 25 -2.48 -11.39 -18.50
N GLU A 26 -3.07 -10.70 -19.47
CA GLU A 26 -3.47 -9.30 -19.35
C GLU A 26 -4.51 -9.20 -18.23
N ALA A 27 -4.12 -8.68 -17.07
CA ALA A 27 -5.05 -8.54 -15.95
C ALA A 27 -6.19 -7.59 -16.35
N GLU A 28 -7.36 -8.16 -16.68
CA GLU A 28 -8.60 -7.41 -16.88
C GLU A 28 -8.77 -6.48 -15.68
N ALA A 29 -8.81 -5.18 -15.99
CA ALA A 29 -8.36 -4.12 -15.11
C ALA A 29 -8.90 -4.26 -13.66
N PRO A 30 -8.04 -4.70 -12.70
CA PRO A 30 -8.45 -5.11 -11.35
C PRO A 30 -8.90 -3.95 -10.46
N TYR A 31 -8.87 -2.73 -11.01
CA TYR A 31 -9.27 -1.48 -10.39
C TYR A 31 -10.44 -0.81 -11.13
N LEU A 32 -11.10 -1.49 -12.06
CA LEU A 32 -12.29 -0.96 -12.73
C LEU A 32 -13.40 -0.70 -11.71
N PHE A 33 -13.92 0.52 -11.75
CA PHE A 33 -15.04 0.96 -10.91
C PHE A 33 -16.39 0.37 -11.36
N ALA A 34 -16.41 -0.38 -12.47
CA ALA A 34 -17.61 -0.91 -13.12
C ALA A 34 -18.17 -2.20 -12.48
N ASP A 35 -17.74 -2.55 -11.28
CA ASP A 35 -18.18 -3.77 -10.62
C ASP A 35 -19.57 -3.54 -9.98
N GLU A 36 -20.64 -3.86 -10.71
CA GLU A 36 -22.05 -3.65 -10.30
C GLU A 36 -22.33 -4.18 -8.89
N ALA A 37 -21.66 -5.28 -8.49
CA ALA A 37 -21.77 -5.86 -7.16
C ALA A 37 -21.24 -4.94 -6.05
N ARG A 38 -20.24 -4.09 -6.32
CA ARG A 38 -19.73 -3.09 -5.38
C ARG A 38 -20.71 -1.92 -5.25
N ILE A 39 -21.24 -1.44 -6.38
CA ILE A 39 -22.23 -0.36 -6.42
C ILE A 39 -23.50 -0.78 -5.66
N ARG A 40 -24.02 -1.97 -5.95
CA ARG A 40 -25.21 -2.53 -5.29
C ARG A 40 -25.01 -2.72 -3.79
N ARG A 41 -23.81 -3.15 -3.35
CA ARG A 41 -23.49 -3.25 -1.91
C ARG A 41 -23.50 -1.88 -1.24
N SER A 42 -22.97 -0.85 -1.90
CA SER A 42 -22.98 0.53 -1.39
C SER A 42 -24.41 1.04 -1.23
N GLN A 43 -25.23 0.91 -2.26
CA GLN A 43 -26.64 1.35 -2.24
C GLN A 43 -27.46 0.60 -1.18
N ASN A 44 -27.24 -0.71 -1.04
CA ASN A 44 -27.93 -1.50 -0.02
C ASN A 44 -27.54 -1.08 1.40
N ARG A 45 -26.28 -0.72 1.64
CA ARG A 45 -25.80 -0.18 2.92
C ARG A 45 -26.48 1.15 3.22
N GLU A 46 -26.47 2.09 2.27
CA GLU A 46 -27.08 3.42 2.43
C GLU A 46 -28.57 3.32 2.80
N ARG A 47 -29.34 2.48 2.08
CA ARG A 47 -30.74 2.19 2.40
C ARG A 47 -30.94 1.53 3.77
N ALA A 48 -29.99 0.72 4.23
CA ALA A 48 -30.06 0.10 5.55
C ALA A 48 -29.79 1.12 6.65
N LEU A 49 -28.86 2.07 6.43
CA LEU A 49 -28.56 3.15 7.35
C LEU A 49 -29.71 4.15 7.48
N GLU A 50 -30.36 4.51 6.37
CA GLU A 50 -31.55 5.39 6.39
C GLU A 50 -32.63 4.85 7.34
N LYS A 51 -32.91 3.54 7.28
CA LYS A 51 -33.90 2.89 8.16
C LYS A 51 -33.48 2.87 9.64
N LEU A 52 -32.19 3.00 9.93
CA LEU A 52 -31.68 3.01 11.31
C LEU A 52 -31.79 4.40 11.95
N PHE A 53 -31.83 5.47 11.15
CA PHE A 53 -31.98 6.84 11.65
C PHE A 53 -33.37 7.15 12.21
N ASP A 54 -34.37 6.33 11.90
CA ASP A 54 -35.70 6.43 12.50
C ASP A 54 -35.69 6.03 14.00
N ASN A 55 -34.64 5.36 14.48
CA ASN A 55 -34.50 4.98 15.88
C ASN A 55 -33.84 6.11 16.70
N PRO A 56 -34.49 6.64 17.76
CA PRO A 56 -33.94 7.72 18.59
C PRO A 56 -32.65 7.34 19.35
N ASN A 57 -32.37 6.04 19.49
CA ASN A 57 -31.19 5.53 20.20
C ASN A 57 -29.98 5.33 19.29
N VAL A 58 -30.14 5.57 17.97
CA VAL A 58 -29.08 5.47 16.97
C VAL A 58 -28.47 6.85 16.70
N TRP A 59 -27.16 6.93 16.79
CA TRP A 59 -26.40 8.17 16.65
C TRP A 59 -25.32 8.05 15.60
N ASN A 60 -25.14 9.11 14.82
CA ASN A 60 -23.99 9.27 13.94
C ASN A 60 -22.86 9.97 14.71
N TYR A 61 -21.71 9.32 14.77
CA TYR A 61 -20.52 9.82 15.44
C TYR A 61 -19.37 9.92 14.43
N SER A 62 -18.78 11.11 14.32
CA SER A 62 -17.68 11.38 13.39
C SER A 62 -16.48 11.95 14.12
N ILE A 63 -15.29 11.43 13.82
CA ILE A 63 -14.00 11.95 14.26
C ILE A 63 -13.20 12.38 13.03
N ASP A 64 -12.98 13.69 12.90
CA ASP A 64 -12.15 14.30 11.88
C ASP A 64 -11.33 15.48 12.47
N PRO A 65 -9.98 15.40 12.54
CA PRO A 65 -9.15 14.24 12.26
C PRO A 65 -9.02 13.32 13.47
N VAL A 66 -8.76 12.04 13.23
CA VAL A 66 -8.32 11.12 14.29
C VAL A 66 -6.92 11.52 14.74
N THR A 67 -6.84 12.12 15.94
CA THR A 67 -5.58 12.56 16.54
C THR A 67 -4.70 11.37 16.98
N ARG A 68 -3.40 11.63 17.15
CA ARG A 68 -2.37 10.61 17.49
C ARG A 68 -2.29 9.46 16.47
N SER A 69 -2.73 9.70 15.24
CA SER A 69 -2.58 8.79 14.11
C SER A 69 -1.59 9.35 13.07
N SER A 70 -1.11 8.49 12.17
CA SER A 70 -0.29 8.94 11.04
C SER A 70 -1.15 9.19 9.80
N GLY A 71 -1.14 10.43 9.31
CA GLY A 71 -1.94 10.84 8.15
C GLY A 71 -3.27 11.46 8.56
N ASN A 72 -4.04 11.89 7.57
CA ASN A 72 -5.35 12.48 7.79
C ASN A 72 -6.41 11.36 7.76
N LEU A 73 -6.79 10.83 8.92
CA LEU A 73 -7.76 9.74 9.03
C LEU A 73 -9.08 10.29 9.56
N VAL A 74 -10.17 9.94 8.89
CA VAL A 74 -11.54 10.25 9.29
C VAL A 74 -12.27 8.95 9.62
N VAL A 75 -13.00 8.94 10.73
CA VAL A 75 -13.82 7.79 11.14
C VAL A 75 -15.25 8.25 11.33
N ASN A 76 -16.17 7.66 10.57
CA ASN A 76 -17.61 7.85 10.71
C ASN A 76 -18.19 6.53 11.24
N ALA A 77 -18.99 6.59 12.30
CA ALA A 77 -19.59 5.42 12.92
C ALA A 77 -21.06 5.68 13.24
N VAL A 78 -21.90 4.67 13.03
CA VAL A 78 -23.29 4.66 13.47
C VAL A 78 -23.39 3.74 14.67
N ILE A 79 -23.79 4.30 15.81
CA ILE A 79 -23.75 3.64 17.12
C ILE A 79 -25.16 3.58 17.69
N ASP A 80 -25.55 2.40 18.14
CA ASP A 80 -26.76 2.16 18.94
C ASP A 80 -26.35 2.13 20.41
N PHE A 81 -26.68 3.20 21.15
CA PHE A 81 -26.26 3.34 22.55
C PHE A 81 -27.09 2.48 23.50
N GLU A 82 -28.32 2.12 23.12
CA GLU A 82 -29.17 1.25 23.94
C GLU A 82 -28.64 -0.18 23.92
N ALA A 83 -28.32 -0.70 22.72
CA ALA A 83 -27.70 -2.01 22.58
C ALA A 83 -26.18 -2.01 22.81
N GLY A 84 -25.56 -0.82 22.96
CA GLY A 84 -24.12 -0.65 23.18
C GLY A 84 -23.26 -1.18 22.03
N ARG A 85 -23.72 -1.06 20.77
CA ARG A 85 -23.06 -1.66 19.60
C ARG A 85 -22.85 -0.66 18.47
N VAL A 86 -21.78 -0.87 17.71
CA VAL A 86 -21.54 -0.16 16.45
C VAL A 86 -22.29 -0.90 15.34
N LEU A 87 -23.25 -0.22 14.72
CA LEU A 87 -24.03 -0.75 13.59
C LEU A 87 -23.26 -0.62 12.29
N ASP A 88 -22.48 0.45 12.16
CA ASP A 88 -21.69 0.71 10.97
C ASP A 88 -20.46 1.55 11.27
N ALA A 89 -19.40 1.33 10.49
CA ALA A 89 -18.19 2.12 10.53
C ALA A 89 -17.63 2.33 9.11
N GLN A 90 -17.17 3.55 8.85
CA GLN A 90 -16.49 3.95 7.64
C GLN A 90 -15.21 4.68 8.01
N VAL A 91 -14.13 4.29 7.36
CA VAL A 91 -12.81 4.88 7.57
C VAL A 91 -12.35 5.47 6.25
N GLU A 92 -12.00 6.74 6.28
CA GLU A 92 -11.57 7.49 5.11
C GLU A 92 -10.19 8.09 5.36
N ASN A 93 -9.40 8.15 4.30
CA ASN A 93 -8.16 8.90 4.29
C ASN A 93 -8.22 9.87 3.11
N PRO A 94 -8.64 11.13 3.33
CA PRO A 94 -8.69 12.14 2.27
C PRO A 94 -7.32 12.46 1.66
N GLN A 95 -6.21 11.97 2.21
CA GLN A 95 -4.87 12.24 1.70
C GLN A 95 -4.44 11.23 0.64
N ALA A 96 -4.28 11.70 -0.60
CA ALA A 96 -3.70 10.96 -1.72
C ALA A 96 -2.37 11.59 -2.16
N TYR A 97 -1.30 10.78 -2.27
CA TYR A 97 0.04 11.26 -2.63
C TYR A 97 0.39 11.10 -4.11
N GLY A 98 -0.34 10.26 -4.85
CA GLY A 98 -0.03 9.97 -6.26
C GLY A 98 1.35 9.32 -6.47
N ALA A 99 1.87 8.62 -5.48
CA ALA A 99 3.23 8.06 -5.51
C ALA A 99 3.49 7.16 -6.72
N GLU A 100 2.50 6.38 -7.14
CA GLU A 100 2.58 5.52 -8.33
C GLU A 100 2.86 6.34 -9.61
N LEU A 101 2.19 7.48 -9.75
CA LEU A 101 2.39 8.38 -10.88
C LEU A 101 3.77 9.06 -10.83
N ILE A 102 4.20 9.47 -9.64
CA ILE A 102 5.52 10.09 -9.42
C ILE A 102 6.66 9.12 -9.74
N LEU A 103 6.48 7.84 -9.41
CA LEU A 103 7.46 6.77 -9.62
C LEU A 103 7.44 6.22 -11.05
N LYS A 104 6.41 6.52 -11.84
CA LYS A 104 6.33 6.13 -13.24
C LYS A 104 7.56 6.65 -14.00
N ASN A 105 8.24 5.75 -14.71
CA ASN A 105 9.46 6.02 -15.48
C ASN A 105 10.68 6.48 -14.66
N ARG A 106 10.67 6.31 -13.33
CA ARG A 106 11.86 6.53 -12.50
C ARG A 106 12.80 5.33 -12.55
N ARG A 107 14.11 5.59 -12.43
CA ARG A 107 15.10 4.53 -12.28
C ARG A 107 14.81 3.75 -10.99
N PRO A 108 14.92 2.41 -10.97
CA PRO A 108 14.68 1.62 -9.76
C PRO A 108 15.54 2.03 -8.56
N SER A 109 16.76 2.51 -8.79
CA SER A 109 17.64 3.05 -7.76
C SER A 109 17.04 4.27 -7.04
N ASP A 110 16.38 5.14 -7.78
CA ASP A 110 15.87 6.43 -7.30
C ASP A 110 14.48 6.25 -6.70
N ALA A 111 13.71 5.29 -7.24
CA ALA A 111 12.39 4.94 -6.75
C ALA A 111 12.40 4.59 -5.25
N VAL A 112 13.43 3.89 -4.76
CA VAL A 112 13.58 3.57 -3.34
C VAL A 112 13.71 4.83 -2.49
N GLN A 113 14.49 5.80 -2.94
CA GLN A 113 14.66 7.05 -2.21
C GLN A 113 13.35 7.83 -2.19
N ILE A 114 12.68 7.98 -3.34
CA ILE A 114 11.43 8.74 -3.43
C ILE A 114 10.32 8.05 -2.60
N ALA A 115 10.14 6.74 -2.75
CA ALA A 115 9.09 5.99 -2.06
C ALA A 115 9.26 5.98 -0.54
N ALA A 116 10.50 6.00 -0.04
CA ALA A 116 10.76 6.06 1.40
C ALA A 116 10.22 7.33 2.08
N ARG A 117 9.81 8.36 1.33
CA ARG A 117 9.24 9.61 1.87
C ARG A 117 7.72 9.57 1.99
N ILE A 118 7.05 8.54 1.47
CA ILE A 118 5.59 8.42 1.53
C ILE A 118 5.09 8.29 2.98
N ARG A 119 5.83 7.56 3.83
CA ARG A 119 5.53 7.37 5.25
C ARG A 119 6.82 7.44 6.07
N GLY A 120 6.95 8.43 6.95
CA GLY A 120 8.15 8.62 7.79
C GLY A 120 8.17 7.80 9.08
N ILE A 121 7.05 7.19 9.46
CA ILE A 121 6.90 6.43 10.72
C ILE A 121 7.31 4.96 10.55
N GLU A 122 7.22 4.43 9.33
CA GLU A 122 7.64 3.06 9.05
C GLU A 122 9.15 3.01 8.82
N ARG A 123 9.88 2.39 9.75
CA ARG A 123 11.27 1.98 9.48
C ARG A 123 11.24 0.92 8.38
N LEU A 124 11.88 1.20 7.24
CA LEU A 124 12.20 0.16 6.26
C LEU A 124 12.84 -1.03 7.01
N PRO A 125 12.40 -2.28 6.78
CA PRO A 125 12.99 -3.43 7.43
C PRO A 125 14.49 -3.47 7.11
N ILE A 126 15.31 -3.34 8.15
CA ILE A 126 16.78 -3.21 8.10
C ILE A 126 17.47 -4.39 7.37
N ARG A 127 16.75 -5.49 7.10
CA ARG A 127 17.30 -6.71 6.49
C ARG A 127 17.68 -6.62 5.01
N SER A 128 17.33 -5.57 4.28
CA SER A 128 17.66 -5.46 2.85
C SER A 128 19.02 -4.79 2.56
N ARG A 129 19.64 -4.07 3.51
CA ARG A 129 20.95 -3.41 3.27
C ARG A 129 22.11 -4.40 3.09
N HIS A 130 22.11 -5.53 3.78
CA HIS A 130 23.23 -6.47 3.71
C HIS A 130 23.16 -7.46 2.53
N ARG A 131 21.99 -7.64 1.90
CA ARG A 131 21.85 -8.57 0.77
C ARG A 131 22.21 -7.93 -0.58
N TRP A 132 21.92 -6.63 -0.75
CA TRP A 132 22.25 -5.92 -2.00
C TRP A 132 23.77 -5.72 -2.17
N LEU A 133 24.49 -5.42 -1.08
CA LEU A 133 25.96 -5.32 -1.09
C LEU A 133 26.65 -6.67 -1.31
N ALA A 134 26.02 -7.79 -0.95
CA ALA A 134 26.61 -9.13 -1.07
C ALA A 134 26.51 -9.75 -2.48
N ASN A 135 25.57 -9.29 -3.31
CA ASN A 135 25.40 -9.79 -4.68
C ASN A 135 26.04 -8.87 -5.74
N GLY A 136 26.25 -7.58 -5.46
CA GLY A 136 26.96 -6.68 -6.37
C GLY A 136 28.47 -6.96 -6.50
N ARG A 137 29.09 -7.65 -5.53
CA ARG A 137 30.51 -8.02 -5.58
C ARG A 137 30.81 -9.34 -6.31
N ARG A 138 29.81 -10.19 -6.56
CA ARG A 138 30.03 -11.50 -7.20
C ARG A 138 30.00 -11.49 -8.72
N ASN A 139 29.52 -10.42 -9.34
CA ASN A 139 29.36 -10.35 -10.80
C ASN A 139 30.47 -9.57 -11.51
N ASN A 140 31.51 -9.11 -10.81
CA ASN A 140 32.57 -8.27 -11.39
C ASN A 140 33.96 -8.93 -11.47
N THR A 141 34.08 -10.25 -11.24
CA THR A 141 35.37 -10.98 -11.34
C THR A 141 35.52 -11.80 -12.62
N ALA A 142 34.81 -11.43 -13.69
CA ALA A 142 34.95 -12.08 -15.00
C ALA A 142 35.01 -11.05 -16.14
N ALA A 143 35.99 -10.15 -16.09
CA ALA A 143 36.53 -9.47 -17.27
C ALA A 143 37.89 -8.86 -16.90
N ALA A 144 38.95 -9.49 -17.40
CA ALA A 144 40.33 -9.01 -17.30
C ALA A 144 40.54 -7.73 -18.14
N GLY A 145 41.52 -6.90 -17.75
CA GLY A 145 42.06 -5.85 -18.60
C GLY A 145 42.77 -4.74 -17.82
N ASP A 146 44.08 -4.72 -17.93
CA ASP A 146 45.02 -3.78 -17.30
C ASP A 146 44.76 -2.30 -17.60
N HIS A 147 44.94 -1.45 -16.59
CA HIS A 147 45.71 -0.19 -16.60
C HIS A 147 45.19 0.79 -15.52
N PHE A 148 45.99 0.95 -14.46
CA PHE A 148 45.93 2.11 -13.56
C PHE A 148 46.53 3.33 -14.26
N PRO A 149 45.99 4.53 -13.98
CA PRO A 149 46.89 5.59 -13.58
C PRO A 149 46.48 6.24 -12.25
N GLN A 150 47.50 6.53 -11.46
CA GLN A 150 47.45 7.28 -10.22
C GLN A 150 47.16 8.76 -10.48
N SER A 151 46.28 9.36 -9.67
CA SER A 151 46.35 10.73 -9.14
C SER A 151 45.17 10.87 -8.18
N GLY A 152 45.20 11.50 -7.01
CA GLY A 152 46.14 12.41 -6.39
C GLY A 152 45.26 13.22 -5.43
N ILE A 153 45.25 12.86 -4.15
CA ILE A 153 44.54 13.61 -3.10
C ILE A 153 45.31 14.90 -2.87
N VAL A 154 44.66 16.05 -3.01
CA VAL A 154 45.10 17.32 -2.42
C VAL A 154 43.96 17.85 -1.55
N ARG A 155 44.37 18.30 -0.35
CA ARG A 155 43.56 18.88 0.72
C ARG A 155 42.72 20.07 0.28
#